data_AF-A0A944P4M0-F1
#
_entry.id   AF-A0A944P4M0-F1
#
_cell.length_a   1.000
_cell.length_b   1.000
_cell.length_c   1.000
_cell.angle_alpha   90.00
_cell.angle_beta   90.00
_cell.angle_gamma   90.00
#
_symmetry.space_group_name_H-M   'P 1'
#
loop_
_entity.id
_entity.type
_entity.pdbx_description
1 polymer ?
#
loop_
_entity_poly.entity_id
_entity_poly.type
_entity_poly.pdbx_seq_one_letter_code
_entity_poly.pdbx_strand_id
1 'polypeptide(L)' 'MDAAITRLRADGFEVRDEDVSRLSPFVRHHINILGRYSFQLPDLPGGLRPLRDPPAVDEG' A
#
# COMPACT_ATOMS: atom_id res chain seq x y z
N MET A 1 -1.86 -2.74 -4.52
CA MET A 1 -2.68 -2.20 -3.41
C MET A 1 -3.65 -3.25 -2.87
N ASP A 2 -4.08 -4.20 -3.69
CA ASP A 2 -5.10 -5.20 -3.34
C ASP A 2 -4.74 -6.08 -2.14
N ALA A 3 -3.48 -6.51 -2.01
CA ALA A 3 -3.03 -7.31 -0.87
C ALA A 3 -3.29 -6.63 0.49
N ALA A 4 -3.14 -5.30 0.56
CA ALA A 4 -3.43 -4.53 1.77
C ALA A 4 -4.94 -4.42 2.03
N ILE A 5 -5.74 -4.20 0.99
CA ILE A 5 -7.21 -4.14 1.08
C ILE A 5 -7.78 -5.47 1.55
N THR A 6 -7.31 -6.59 1.01
CA THR A 6 -7.73 -7.94 1.42
C THR A 6 -7.42 -8.20 2.89
N ARG A 7 -6.24 -7.80 3.37
CA ARG A 7 -5.88 -7.94 4.79
C ARG A 7 -6.78 -7.10 5.69
N LEU A 8 -7.02 -5.83 5.35
CA LEU A 8 -7.90 -4.96 6.14
C LEU A 8 -9.32 -5.52 6.26
N ARG A 9 -9.89 -6.05 5.17
CA ARG A 9 -11.20 -6.71 5.20
C ARG A 9 -11.20 -7.97 6.07
N ALA A 10 -10.14 -8.78 5.98
CA ALA A 10 -9.99 -9.98 6.80
C ALA A 10 -9.83 -9.66 8.29
N ASP A 11 -9.24 -8.51 8.61
CA ASP A 11 -9.07 -8.00 9.99
C ASP A 11 -10.35 -7.34 10.54
N GLY A 12 -11.43 -7.31 9.76
CA GLY A 12 -12.74 -6.78 10.17
C GLY A 12 -12.87 -5.26 10.02
N PHE A 13 -11.91 -4.58 9.39
CA PHE A 13 -12.05 -3.16 9.09
C PHE A 13 -13.06 -2.94 7.97
N GLU A 14 -13.90 -1.91 8.13
CA GLU A 14 -14.81 -1.47 7.07
C GLU A 14 -14.00 -0.86 5.93
N VAL A 15 -13.91 -1.57 4.81
CA VAL A 15 -13.30 -1.07 3.57
C VAL A 15 -14.40 -0.88 2.53
N ARG A 16 -14.71 0.38 2.24
CA ARG A 16 -15.75 0.75 1.28
C ARG A 16 -15.22 0.71 -0.15
N ASP A 17 -16.03 0.22 -1.09
CA ASP A 17 -15.61 0.06 -2.48
C ASP A 17 -15.43 1.43 -3.16
N GLU A 18 -16.18 2.45 -2.76
CA GLU A 18 -15.96 3.82 -3.20
C GLU A 18 -14.59 4.36 -2.79
N ASP A 19 -14.10 4.02 -1.59
CA ASP A 19 -12.79 4.46 -1.11
C ASP A 19 -11.67 3.72 -1.84
N VAL A 20 -11.86 2.43 -2.11
CA VAL A 20 -10.94 1.62 -2.92
C VAL A 20 -10.82 2.21 -4.34
N SER A 21 -11.92 2.65 -4.94
CA SER A 21 -11.90 3.25 -6.28
C SER A 21 -11.10 4.56 -6.34
N ARG A 22 -10.96 5.26 -5.21
CA ARG A 22 -10.21 6.52 -5.09
C ARG A 22 -8.72 6.30 -4.82
N LEU A 23 -8.31 5.09 -4.42
CA LEU A 23 -6.91 4.71 -4.23
C LEU A 23 -6.23 4.49 -5.59
N SER A 24 -6.00 5.57 -6.35
CA SER A 24 -5.14 5.47 -7.53
C SER A 24 -3.67 5.30 -7.08
N PRO A 25 -2.89 4.40 -7.73
CA PRO A 25 -1.48 4.21 -7.40
C PRO A 25 -0.62 5.47 -7.62
N PHE A 26 -1.14 6.47 -8.36
CA PHE A 26 -0.44 7.68 -8.77
C PHE A 26 -1.12 8.98 -8.27
N VAL A 27 -2.06 8.93 -7.32
CA VAL A 27 -2.85 10.12 -6.87
C VAL A 27 -1.98 11.28 -6.36
N ARG A 28 -0.72 11.04 -6.01
CA ARG A 28 0.14 12.12 -5.53
C ARG A 28 0.67 12.93 -6.72
N HIS A 29 -0.07 13.98 -7.09
CA HIS A 29 0.35 15.03 -8.03
C HIS A 29 1.74 15.64 -7.73
N HIS A 30 2.28 15.45 -6.51
CA HIS A 30 3.56 15.99 -6.08
C HIS A 30 4.75 15.01 -6.19
N ILE A 31 4.55 13.76 -6.64
CA ILE A 31 5.68 12.85 -6.89
C ILE A 31 6.25 13.18 -8.28
N ASN A 32 7.19 14.11 -8.31
CA ASN A 32 7.95 14.42 -9.51
C ASN A 32 9.08 13.40 -9.67
N ILE A 33 8.94 12.49 -10.64
CA ILE A 33 10.02 11.59 -11.06
C ILE A 33 10.91 12.37 -12.03
N LEU A 34 11.87 13.12 -11.49
CA LEU A 34 12.82 13.90 -12.29
C LEU A 34 14.15 13.15 -12.40
N GLY A 35 14.58 12.89 -13.64
CA GLY A 35 15.85 12.21 -13.92
C GLY A 35 15.72 10.69 -14.08
N ARG A 36 16.85 10.04 -14.32
CA ARG A 36 16.93 8.59 -14.59
C ARG A 36 17.36 7.87 -13.32
N TYR A 37 16.46 7.06 -12.77
CA TYR A 37 16.74 6.24 -11.59
C TYR A 37 17.12 4.82 -12.04
N SER A 38 18.25 4.33 -11.55
CA SER A 38 18.66 2.93 -11.68
C SER A 38 18.66 2.26 -10.32
N PHE A 39 17.93 1.16 -10.18
CA PHE A 39 17.96 0.32 -8.99
C PHE A 39 18.65 -0.99 -9.34
N GLN A 40 19.62 -1.40 -8.53
CA GLN A 40 20.16 -2.75 -8.59
C GLN A 40 19.31 -3.62 -7.67
N LEU A 41 18.63 -4.61 -8.25
CA LEU A 41 17.82 -5.57 -7.50
C LEU A 41 18.78 -6.61 -6.88
N PRO A 42 18.90 -6.70 -5.55
CA PRO A 42 19.66 -7.78 -4.91
C PRO A 42 18.92 -9.11 -5.09
N ASP A 43 19.61 -10.22 -4.85
CA ASP A 43 18.98 -11.54 -4.85
C ASP A 43 17.96 -11.63 -3.71
N LEU A 44 16.69 -11.59 -4.08
CA LEU A 44 15.55 -11.59 -3.18
C LEU A 44 14.62 -12.72 -3.60
N PRO A 45 13.92 -13.37 -2.65
CA PRO A 45 13.01 -14.49 -2.93
C PRO A 45 11.77 -14.12 -3.78
N GLY A 46 11.70 -12.88 -4.29
CA GLY A 46 10.56 -12.33 -5.00
C GLY A 46 9.36 -12.06 -4.07
N GLY A 47 8.30 -11.52 -4.64
CA GLY A 47 7.03 -11.30 -3.94
C GLY A 47 6.92 -9.99 -3.16
N LEU A 48 5.78 -9.84 -2.49
CA LEU A 48 5.48 -8.66 -1.68
C LEU A 48 6.12 -8.78 -0.31
N ARG A 49 6.68 -7.67 0.19
CA ARG A 49 7.07 -7.58 1.61
C ARG A 49 5.82 -7.80 2.49
N PRO A 50 5.93 -8.55 3.60
CA PRO A 50 4.84 -8.69 4.56
C PRO A 50 4.30 -7.32 4.96
N LEU A 51 2.97 -7.22 5.04
CA LEU A 51 2.31 -6.01 5.54
C LEU A 51 2.68 -5.79 7.00
N ARG A 52 2.89 -4.54 7.38
CA ARG A 52 3.15 -4.17 8.77
C ARG A 52 1.83 -4.21 9.54
N ASP A 53 1.85 -4.72 10.77
CA ASP A 53 0.68 -4.66 11.64
C ASP A 53 0.30 -3.19 11.91
N PRO A 54 -0.98 -2.83 11.78
CA PRO A 54 -1.42 -1.50 12.16
C PRO A 54 -1.17 -1.29 13.66
N PRO A 55 -0.72 -0.09 14.09
CA PRO A 55 -0.72 0.24 15.51
C PRO A 55 -2.14 0.07 16.05
N ALA A 56 -2.28 -0.39 17.31
CA ALA A 56 -3.58 -0.42 17.97
C ALA A 56 -4.24 0.95 17.80
N VAL A 57 -5.48 0.96 17.31
CA VAL A 57 -6.29 2.17 17.23
C VAL A 57 -6.41 2.74 18.64
N ASP A 58 -5.75 3.88 18.87
CA ASP A 58 -5.96 4.66 20.08
C ASP A 58 -7.31 5.36 19.92
N GLU A 59 -8.34 4.80 20.55
CA GLU A 59 -9.64 5.46 20.65
C GLU A 59 -9.54 6.55 21.74
N GLY A 60 -9.32 7.80 21.32
CA GLY A 60 -9.26 8.98 22.18
C GLY A 60 -10.03 10.16 21.60
#